data_AF-A0A494XCC8-F1
#
_entry.id   AF-A0A494XCC8-F1
#
_cell.length_a   1.000
_cell.length_b   1.000
_cell.length_c   1.000
_cell.angle_alpha   90.00
_cell.angle_beta   90.00
_cell.angle_gamma   90.00
#
_symmetry.space_group_name_H-M   'P 1'
#
loop_
_entity.id
_entity.type
_entity.pdbx_description
1 polymer ?
#
loop_
_entity_poly.entity_id
_entity_poly.type
_entity_poly.pdbx_seq_one_letter_code
_entity_poly.pdbx_strand_id
1 'polypeptide(L)'
;MKQKLWVVLGAVILVAIIWSASSFAASDSTPGSVDDPIVTKGYVDSVVSKLVQQELAKQGSTGGGGSSKLETVTVPWGTKLVVEDGGEMIVRTGKAIAYSSDANGLSDLTDGLDVKPGKPVKNDHLILNPRGARGIEADPKQTKGLIVLVRGGYKLQ
;
A
#
# COMPACT_ATOMS: atom_id res chain seq x y z
N MET A 1 -67.69 21.50 -31.43
CA MET A 1 -67.29 21.15 -30.05
C MET A 1 -65.90 20.52 -29.97
N LYS A 2 -65.53 19.57 -30.86
CA LYS A 2 -64.24 18.87 -30.83
C LYS A 2 -63.01 19.79 -30.93
N GLN A 3 -63.01 20.81 -31.79
CA GLN A 3 -61.87 21.74 -31.92
C GLN A 3 -61.60 22.58 -30.66
N LYS A 4 -62.67 23.01 -29.96
CA LYS A 4 -62.52 23.76 -28.70
C LYS A 4 -61.93 22.89 -27.58
N LEU A 5 -62.23 21.59 -27.59
CA LEU A 5 -61.69 20.61 -26.63
C LEU A 5 -60.17 20.40 -26.81
N TRP A 6 -59.68 20.40 -28.04
CA TRP A 6 -58.26 20.20 -28.35
C TRP A 6 -57.41 21.42 -27.99
N VAL A 7 -57.97 22.63 -28.15
CA VAL A 7 -57.31 23.88 -27.74
C VAL A 7 -57.16 23.95 -26.22
N VAL A 8 -58.20 23.54 -25.47
CA VAL A 8 -58.13 23.50 -24.00
C VAL A 8 -57.11 22.46 -23.51
N LEU A 9 -57.07 21.27 -24.13
CA LEU A 9 -56.11 20.24 -23.78
C LEU A 9 -54.67 20.68 -24.04
N GLY A 10 -54.42 21.36 -25.17
CA GLY A 10 -53.11 21.92 -25.50
C GLY A 10 -52.65 23.00 -24.50
N ALA A 11 -53.56 23.88 -24.07
CA ALA A 11 -53.25 24.91 -23.08
C ALA A 11 -52.91 24.31 -21.70
N VAL A 12 -53.63 23.26 -21.27
CA VAL A 12 -53.33 22.57 -20.01
C VAL A 12 -51.97 21.88 -20.06
N ILE A 13 -51.62 21.25 -21.17
CA ILE A 13 -50.30 20.64 -21.37
C ILE A 13 -49.19 21.71 -21.37
N LEU A 14 -49.42 22.85 -22.01
CA LEU A 14 -48.48 23.97 -22.00
C LEU A 14 -48.25 24.52 -20.60
N VAL A 15 -49.31 24.72 -19.82
CA VAL A 15 -49.21 25.18 -18.42
C VAL A 15 -48.48 24.15 -17.55
N ALA A 16 -48.73 22.84 -17.75
CA ALA A 16 -48.03 21.78 -17.03
C ALA A 16 -46.53 21.71 -17.37
N ILE A 17 -46.16 21.95 -18.64
CA ILE A 17 -44.76 22.03 -19.09
C ILE A 17 -44.07 23.27 -18.48
N ILE A 18 -44.75 24.41 -18.43
CA ILE A 18 -44.21 25.65 -17.84
C ILE A 18 -44.02 25.52 -16.31
N TRP A 19 -44.97 24.86 -15.63
CA TRP A 19 -44.85 24.57 -14.19
C TRP A 19 -43.71 23.59 -13.87
N SER A 20 -43.53 22.54 -14.68
CA SER A 20 -42.43 21.58 -14.51
C SER A 20 -41.06 22.16 -14.85
N ALA A 21 -40.97 23.15 -15.75
CA ALA A 21 -39.74 23.87 -16.03
C ALA A 21 -39.30 24.83 -14.90
N SER A 22 -40.24 25.23 -14.01
CA SER A 22 -39.98 26.18 -12.92
C SER A 22 -39.36 25.53 -11.67
N SER A 23 -39.14 24.22 -11.66
CA SER A 23 -38.59 23.46 -10.51
C SER A 23 -37.09 23.19 -10.59
N PHE A 24 -36.39 23.71 -11.60
CA PHE A 24 -34.94 23.56 -11.73
C PHE A 24 -34.22 24.80 -11.19
N ALA A 25 -34.34 25.04 -9.88
CA ALA A 25 -33.39 25.90 -9.19
C ALA A 25 -32.15 25.05 -8.92
N ALA A 26 -31.13 25.18 -9.78
CA ALA A 26 -29.80 24.67 -9.49
C ALA A 26 -29.37 25.26 -8.15
N SER A 27 -29.22 24.40 -7.14
CA SER A 27 -28.71 24.77 -5.82
C SER A 27 -27.20 24.93 -5.91
N ASP A 28 -26.75 25.89 -6.73
CA ASP A 28 -25.34 26.23 -6.84
C ASP A 28 -24.96 26.98 -5.56
N SER A 29 -24.44 26.23 -4.58
CA SER A 29 -23.83 26.76 -3.36
C SER A 29 -22.61 27.57 -3.76
N THR A 30 -22.83 28.83 -4.13
CA THR A 30 -21.79 29.78 -4.46
C THR A 30 -21.02 30.06 -3.17
N PRO A 31 -19.69 29.83 -3.11
CA PRO A 31 -18.90 30.14 -1.93
C PRO A 31 -19.10 31.60 -1.51
N GLY A 32 -19.44 31.82 -0.24
CA GLY A 32 -19.81 33.15 0.27
C GLY A 32 -21.29 33.55 0.06
N SER A 33 -22.17 32.65 -0.37
CA SER A 33 -23.63 32.85 -0.35
C SER A 33 -24.18 32.90 1.08
N VAL A 34 -25.40 33.40 1.24
CA VAL A 34 -26.17 33.31 2.50
C VAL A 34 -26.43 31.86 2.94
N ASP A 35 -26.34 30.92 2.01
CA ASP A 35 -26.48 29.49 2.25
C ASP A 35 -25.15 28.80 2.65
N ASP A 36 -24.03 29.53 2.66
CA ASP A 36 -22.71 29.01 3.04
C ASP A 36 -22.53 28.98 4.57
N PRO A 37 -22.33 27.80 5.19
CA PRO A 37 -22.19 27.69 6.64
C PRO A 37 -20.92 28.38 7.14
N ILE A 38 -21.08 29.25 8.13
CA ILE A 38 -19.93 29.86 8.79
C ILE A 38 -19.22 28.85 9.69
N VAL A 39 -17.91 28.69 9.52
CA VAL A 39 -17.06 27.82 10.34
C VAL A 39 -15.90 28.60 10.96
N THR A 40 -15.47 28.20 12.15
CA THR A 40 -14.35 28.86 12.84
C THR A 40 -13.00 28.39 12.29
N LYS A 41 -11.98 29.24 12.34
CA LYS A 41 -10.62 28.90 11.94
C LYS A 41 -10.12 27.60 12.60
N GLY A 42 -10.36 27.45 13.91
CA GLY A 42 -9.93 26.26 14.65
C GLY A 42 -10.61 24.96 14.19
N TYR A 43 -11.87 25.04 13.74
CA TYR A 43 -12.56 23.89 13.16
C TYR A 43 -11.88 23.46 11.86
N VAL A 44 -11.63 24.40 10.94
CA VAL A 44 -10.94 24.14 9.66
C VAL A 44 -9.55 23.57 9.91
N ASP A 45 -8.76 24.20 10.78
CA ASP A 45 -7.41 23.73 11.14
C ASP A 45 -7.44 22.31 11.73
N SER A 46 -8.45 21.99 12.56
CA SER A 46 -8.61 20.66 13.17
C SER A 46 -8.99 19.59 12.14
N VAL A 47 -9.81 19.93 11.15
CA VAL A 47 -10.23 19.01 10.09
C VAL A 47 -9.07 18.78 9.12
N VAL A 48 -8.39 19.86 8.70
CA VAL A 48 -7.21 19.78 7.84
C VAL A 48 -6.11 18.96 8.52
N SER A 49 -5.78 19.25 9.79
CA SER A 49 -4.74 18.48 10.50
C SER A 49 -5.09 16.99 10.64
N LYS A 50 -6.35 16.63 10.92
CA LYS A 50 -6.80 15.24 10.97
C LYS A 50 -6.72 14.55 9.61
N LEU A 51 -7.20 15.21 8.54
CA LEU A 51 -7.13 14.67 7.19
C LEU A 51 -5.68 14.51 6.74
N VAL A 52 -4.84 15.52 6.96
CA VAL A 52 -3.40 15.46 6.67
C VAL A 52 -2.75 14.31 7.44
N GLN A 53 -3.02 14.16 8.74
CA GLN A 53 -2.50 13.02 9.51
C GLN A 53 -2.99 11.68 8.97
N GLN A 54 -4.26 11.58 8.56
CA GLN A 54 -4.84 10.36 8.00
C GLN A 54 -4.26 10.03 6.62
N GLU A 55 -4.03 11.03 5.76
CA GLU A 55 -3.39 10.86 4.46
C GLU A 55 -1.90 10.56 4.59
N LEU A 56 -1.19 11.18 5.54
CA LEU A 56 0.20 10.83 5.85
C LEU A 56 0.30 9.42 6.43
N ALA A 57 -0.66 8.97 7.25
CA ALA A 57 -0.70 7.60 7.73
C ALA A 57 -0.95 6.59 6.60
N LYS A 58 -1.72 6.96 5.57
CA LYS A 58 -1.86 6.16 4.33
C LYS A 58 -0.61 6.19 3.47
N GLN A 59 0.14 7.30 3.47
CA GLN A 59 1.43 7.43 2.80
C GLN A 59 2.55 6.69 3.55
N GLY A 60 2.37 6.44 4.85
CA GLY A 60 3.23 5.62 5.70
C GLY A 60 3.06 4.11 5.46
N SER A 61 3.65 3.63 4.36
CA SER A 61 4.01 2.23 4.01
C SER A 61 3.62 1.79 2.59
N THR A 62 3.50 2.72 1.63
CA THR A 62 3.36 2.38 0.20
C THR A 62 4.25 3.19 -0.74
N GLY A 63 5.26 3.87 -0.22
CA GLY A 63 6.34 4.50 -0.99
C GLY A 63 7.69 3.99 -0.49
N GLY A 64 8.37 3.19 -1.31
CA GLY A 64 9.67 2.59 -1.03
C GLY A 64 10.75 3.62 -0.70
N GLY A 65 10.89 3.91 0.58
CA GLY A 65 12.18 4.21 1.20
C GLY A 65 12.61 2.95 1.91
N GLY A 66 13.05 1.92 1.18
CA GLY A 66 13.81 0.85 1.80
C GLY A 66 14.92 1.53 2.58
N SER A 67 14.96 1.32 3.90
CA SER A 67 16.03 1.83 4.75
C SER A 67 17.34 1.49 4.04
N SER A 68 18.05 2.51 3.50
CA SER A 68 19.35 2.30 2.84
C SER A 68 20.39 1.79 3.83
N LYS A 69 20.07 1.92 5.12
CA LYS A 69 20.84 1.37 6.23
C LYS A 69 20.83 -0.15 6.20
N LEU A 70 22.01 -0.71 6.42
CA LEU A 70 22.15 -2.12 6.77
C LEU A 70 21.83 -2.28 8.26
N GLU A 71 20.85 -3.12 8.55
CA GLU A 71 20.40 -3.44 9.90
C GLU A 71 20.86 -4.84 10.28
N THR A 72 21.36 -4.99 11.51
CA THR A 72 21.73 -6.29 12.06
C THR A 72 20.49 -6.95 12.65
N VAL A 73 20.09 -8.08 12.06
CA VAL A 73 18.94 -8.88 12.47
C VAL A 73 19.42 -10.20 13.04
N THR A 74 18.99 -10.52 14.25
CA THR A 74 19.11 -11.86 14.82
C THR A 74 17.91 -12.68 14.39
N VAL A 75 18.14 -13.80 13.72
CA VAL A 75 17.09 -14.74 13.30
C VAL A 75 17.13 -15.94 14.25
N PRO A 76 16.20 -16.08 15.20
CA PRO A 76 16.16 -17.23 16.09
C PRO A 76 16.05 -18.54 15.30
N TRP A 77 16.61 -19.62 15.85
CA TRP A 77 16.43 -20.94 15.28
C TRP A 77 14.94 -21.31 15.24
N GLY A 78 14.51 -21.93 14.14
CA GLY A 78 13.09 -22.28 13.92
C GLY A 78 12.23 -21.15 13.33
N THR A 79 12.79 -19.95 13.14
CA THR A 79 12.13 -18.85 12.43
C THR A 79 12.75 -18.59 11.06
N LYS A 80 11.99 -17.95 10.18
CA LYS A 80 12.40 -17.51 8.85
C LYS A 80 12.50 -16.00 8.84
N LEU A 81 13.58 -15.50 8.27
CA LEU A 81 13.68 -14.12 7.84
C LEU A 81 13.17 -14.04 6.40
N VAL A 82 12.06 -13.33 6.19
CA VAL A 82 11.54 -13.02 4.85
C VAL A 82 11.84 -11.58 4.54
N VAL A 83 12.48 -11.35 3.41
CA VAL A 83 12.84 -10.03 2.91
C VAL A 83 11.80 -9.63 1.87
N GLU A 84 11.44 -8.35 1.83
CA GLU A 84 10.52 -7.83 0.82
C GLU A 84 11.20 -7.71 -0.56
N ASP A 85 10.42 -7.42 -1.60
CA ASP A 85 10.88 -7.26 -2.98
C ASP A 85 12.07 -6.28 -3.08
N GLY A 86 13.16 -6.71 -3.73
CA GLY A 86 14.34 -5.89 -3.95
C GLY A 86 15.22 -5.67 -2.72
N GLY A 87 14.87 -6.26 -1.57
CA GLY A 87 15.73 -6.21 -0.39
C GLY A 87 16.98 -7.08 -0.54
N GLU A 88 18.01 -6.74 0.22
CA GLU A 88 19.31 -7.40 0.20
C GLU A 88 19.65 -7.94 1.59
N MET A 89 20.38 -9.05 1.64
CA MET A 89 20.85 -9.61 2.91
C MET A 89 22.23 -10.26 2.81
N ILE A 90 22.93 -10.30 3.94
CA ILE A 90 24.21 -10.98 4.10
C ILE A 90 24.18 -11.80 5.38
N VAL A 91 24.35 -13.11 5.26
CA VAL A 91 24.48 -14.00 6.42
C VAL A 91 25.89 -13.84 7.00
N ARG A 92 25.99 -13.30 8.22
CA ARG A 92 27.28 -13.07 8.90
C ARG A 92 27.67 -14.26 9.78
N THR A 93 26.67 -14.89 10.42
CA THR A 93 26.90 -15.98 11.38
C THR A 93 25.81 -17.04 11.26
N GLY A 94 26.20 -18.30 11.44
CA GLY A 94 25.32 -19.47 11.36
C GLY A 94 25.34 -20.12 9.97
N LYS A 95 24.58 -21.19 9.80
CA LYS A 95 24.35 -21.85 8.51
C LYS A 95 22.94 -21.55 8.02
N ALA A 96 22.81 -20.80 6.93
CA ALA A 96 21.51 -20.44 6.39
C ALA A 96 21.09 -21.36 5.24
N ILE A 97 19.79 -21.61 5.14
CA ILE A 97 19.15 -22.29 4.02
C ILE A 97 18.18 -21.30 3.36
N ALA A 98 18.17 -21.28 2.03
CA ALA A 98 17.26 -20.44 1.25
C ALA A 98 15.81 -20.91 1.41
N TYR A 99 14.92 -19.95 1.63
CA TYR A 99 13.47 -20.14 1.70
C TYR A 99 12.79 -19.38 0.56
N SER A 100 11.82 -20.02 -0.09
CA SER A 100 10.89 -19.40 -1.04
C SER A 100 9.54 -20.12 -0.95
N SER A 101 8.47 -19.38 -1.23
CA SER A 101 7.13 -19.95 -1.45
C SER A 101 6.95 -20.53 -2.86
N ASP A 102 7.86 -20.24 -3.80
CA ASP A 102 7.85 -20.72 -5.18
C ASP A 102 9.13 -21.51 -5.55
N ALA A 103 9.23 -22.00 -6.79
CA ALA A 103 10.39 -22.78 -7.28
C ALA A 103 11.65 -21.94 -7.57
N ASN A 104 11.56 -20.61 -7.47
CA ASN A 104 12.68 -19.71 -7.76
C ASN A 104 13.46 -19.42 -6.47
N GLY A 105 14.74 -19.11 -6.64
CA GLY A 105 15.66 -18.91 -5.52
C GLY A 105 15.93 -17.45 -5.19
N LEU A 106 17.02 -17.28 -4.45
CA LEU A 106 17.63 -16.01 -4.11
C LEU A 106 18.78 -15.74 -5.08
N SER A 107 18.99 -14.49 -5.48
CA SER A 107 20.11 -14.14 -6.35
C SER A 107 21.36 -13.91 -5.52
N ASP A 108 22.34 -14.79 -5.62
CA ASP A 108 23.68 -14.59 -5.06
C ASP A 108 24.47 -13.72 -6.03
N LEU A 109 24.66 -12.44 -5.69
CA LEU A 109 25.37 -11.47 -6.50
C LEU A 109 26.89 -11.56 -6.35
N THR A 110 27.38 -12.38 -5.41
CA THR A 110 28.81 -12.63 -5.22
C THR A 110 29.29 -13.75 -6.15
N ASP A 111 28.57 -14.87 -6.19
CA ASP A 111 28.92 -16.01 -7.06
C ASP A 111 28.17 -16.02 -8.41
N GLY A 112 27.15 -15.18 -8.58
CA GLY A 112 26.33 -15.11 -9.80
C GLY A 112 25.39 -16.31 -9.98
N LEU A 113 24.85 -16.85 -8.88
CA LEU A 113 24.03 -18.07 -8.88
C LEU A 113 22.62 -17.82 -8.33
N ASP A 114 21.65 -18.62 -8.78
CA ASP A 114 20.31 -18.69 -8.18
C ASP A 114 20.29 -19.76 -7.07
N VAL A 115 20.26 -19.31 -5.82
CA VAL A 115 20.22 -20.19 -4.65
C VAL A 115 18.80 -20.71 -4.45
N LYS A 116 18.55 -21.90 -5.00
CA LYS A 116 17.24 -22.57 -4.94
C LYS A 116 16.76 -22.83 -3.50
N PRO A 117 15.43 -22.91 -3.27
CA PRO A 117 14.88 -23.23 -1.96
C PRO A 117 15.44 -24.53 -1.39
N GLY A 118 15.74 -24.55 -0.09
CA GLY A 118 16.36 -25.71 0.57
C GLY A 118 17.87 -25.85 0.33
N LYS A 119 18.50 -24.96 -0.45
CA LYS A 119 19.95 -24.96 -0.67
C LYS A 119 20.66 -24.03 0.32
N PRO A 120 21.92 -24.32 0.67
CA PRO A 120 22.69 -23.47 1.56
C PRO A 120 22.97 -22.12 0.93
N VAL A 121 22.84 -21.07 1.74
CA VAL A 121 23.31 -19.72 1.45
C VAL A 121 24.69 -19.57 2.08
N LYS A 122 25.69 -19.20 1.29
CA LYS A 122 27.05 -18.99 1.78
C LYS A 122 27.11 -17.73 2.64
N ASN A 123 27.90 -17.79 3.70
CA ASN A 123 28.13 -16.63 4.55
C ASN A 123 28.92 -15.57 3.78
N ASP A 124 28.71 -14.32 4.16
CA ASP A 124 29.39 -13.14 3.60
C ASP A 124 29.09 -12.83 2.13
N HIS A 125 28.14 -13.55 1.51
CA HIS A 125 27.68 -13.28 0.15
C HIS A 125 26.57 -12.22 0.15
N LEU A 126 26.57 -11.36 -0.86
CA LEU A 126 25.48 -10.40 -1.09
C LEU A 126 24.33 -11.12 -1.77
N ILE A 127 23.25 -11.31 -1.03
CA ILE A 127 22.04 -11.97 -1.53
C ILE A 127 20.99 -10.92 -1.84
N LEU A 128 20.62 -10.81 -3.11
CA LEU A 128 19.48 -10.02 -3.55
C LEU A 128 18.23 -10.88 -3.52
N ASN A 129 17.15 -10.32 -3.00
CA ASN A 129 15.84 -10.93 -3.00
C ASN A 129 14.98 -10.39 -4.16
N PRO A 130 14.84 -11.12 -5.28
CA PRO A 130 14.22 -10.54 -6.48
C PRO A 130 12.73 -10.21 -6.32
N ARG A 131 12.04 -10.96 -5.45
CA ARG A 131 10.62 -10.79 -5.10
C ARG A 131 10.38 -11.20 -3.64
N GLY A 132 9.29 -10.72 -3.06
CA GLY A 132 8.88 -11.00 -1.70
C GLY A 132 8.45 -12.45 -1.49
N ALA A 133 8.14 -12.77 -0.23
CA ALA A 133 7.88 -14.13 0.25
C ALA A 133 9.09 -15.09 0.14
N ARG A 134 10.29 -14.53 0.00
CA ARG A 134 11.58 -15.23 -0.05
C ARG A 134 12.50 -14.75 1.07
N GLY A 135 13.46 -15.58 1.44
CA GLY A 135 14.46 -15.20 2.42
C GLY A 135 15.25 -16.41 2.90
N ILE A 136 15.57 -16.46 4.18
CA ILE A 136 16.42 -17.50 4.76
C ILE A 136 15.90 -18.00 6.10
N GLU A 137 16.28 -19.22 6.42
CA GLU A 137 16.11 -19.81 7.75
C GLU A 137 17.39 -20.51 8.19
N ALA A 138 17.50 -20.74 9.50
CA ALA A 138 18.58 -21.53 10.05
C ALA A 138 18.52 -22.98 9.52
N ASP A 139 19.67 -23.55 9.14
CA ASP A 139 19.78 -24.98 8.81
C ASP A 139 19.18 -25.82 9.94
N PRO A 140 18.18 -26.69 9.66
CA PRO A 140 17.58 -27.55 10.68
C PRO A 140 18.58 -28.44 11.43
N LYS A 141 19.77 -28.67 10.86
CA LYS A 141 20.86 -29.46 11.46
C LYS A 141 21.71 -28.69 12.46
N GLN A 142 21.48 -27.39 12.65
CA GLN A 142 22.15 -26.59 13.69
C GLN A 142 21.22 -26.30 14.86
N THR A 143 21.76 -25.77 15.97
CA THR A 143 20.99 -25.43 17.17
C THR A 143 20.97 -23.92 17.49
N LYS A 144 21.75 -23.13 16.76
CA LYS A 144 21.85 -21.68 16.94
C LYS A 144 21.10 -20.96 15.81
N GLY A 145 20.66 -19.74 16.11
CA GLY A 145 20.09 -18.82 15.12
C GLY A 145 21.15 -18.26 14.16
N LEU A 146 20.70 -17.33 13.32
CA LEU A 146 21.55 -16.59 12.39
C LEU A 146 21.75 -15.15 12.86
N ILE A 147 22.88 -14.56 12.46
CA ILE A 147 23.06 -13.10 12.46
C ILE A 147 23.15 -12.67 11.00
N VAL A 148 22.27 -11.77 10.60
CA VAL A 148 22.07 -11.37 9.20
C VAL A 148 22.11 -9.84 9.13
N LEU A 149 22.83 -9.30 8.16
CA LEU A 149 22.67 -7.90 7.78
C LEU A 149 21.57 -7.82 6.73
N VAL A 150 20.61 -6.92 6.90
CA VAL A 150 19.48 -6.74 5.99
C VAL A 150 19.39 -5.29 5.56
N ARG A 151 19.13 -5.06 4.27
CA ARG A 151 18.74 -3.76 3.71
C ARG A 151 17.38 -3.92 3.05
N GLY A 152 16.46 -3.01 3.36
CA GLY A 152 15.07 -3.08 2.91
C GLY A 152 14.11 -3.64 3.95
N GLY A 153 12.83 -3.74 3.58
CA GLY A 153 11.79 -4.28 4.47
C GLY A 153 11.97 -5.77 4.73
N TYR A 154 11.69 -6.22 5.95
CA TYR A 154 11.74 -7.63 6.31
C TYR A 154 10.75 -7.97 7.42
N LYS A 155 10.49 -9.27 7.58
CA LYS A 155 9.69 -9.85 8.66
C LYS A 155 10.31 -11.16 9.16
N LEU A 156 10.15 -11.41 10.46
CA LEU A 156 10.45 -12.70 11.08
C LEU A 156 9.14 -13.47 11.26
N GLN A 157 9.12 -14.73 10.86
CA GLN A 157 7.94 -15.61 10.94
C GLN A 157 8.30 -17.06 11.29
#